data_AF-A0A316TXC7-F1
#
_entry.id   AF-A0A316TXC7-F1
#
_cell.length_a   1.000
_cell.length_b   1.000
_cell.length_c   1.000
_cell.angle_alpha   90.00
_cell.angle_beta   90.00
_cell.angle_gamma   90.00
#
_symmetry.space_group_name_H-M   'P 1'
#
loop_
_entity.id
_entity.type
_entity.pdbx_description
1 polymer ?
#
loop_
_entity_poly.entity_id
_entity_poly.type
_entity_poly.pdbx_seq_one_letter_code
_entity_poly.pdbx_strand_id
1 'polypeptide(L)'
;MEQNKVRTYIFYAIGEILLVVIGILIALQVNNWNEQSKLDTKFKSTIEKVYNDLLLEEAIIKYRLDYFGEQISMMDTLLSSPDYYRREELPGRLLFVDLPRTPSGLAPQNAEFNMSLLDYSELNVEQSKLANKIFNYGLTASNQFNVDPGILETPIEDLMISYNIPTPPLSPALNDYQSDVYRAHFTNSHFDRAYQLLNSNELKTTLTTQRVMRIGALVGLTNARDENISLRNAIRDYFPDVSFIHQDIGIVGSALPAGWEPANKLSLTADPDDGFIFQGIFSFEDGEIKFVANDTWVANWGATPAGDRSLAANGQNISVGEGTYRVVVNFDTNRYSITPFEDE
;
A
#
# COMPACT_ATOMS: atom_id res chain seq x y z
N MET A 1 5.36 2.67 87.71
CA MET A 1 5.77 3.37 86.48
C MET A 1 5.83 2.32 85.39
N GLU A 2 4.88 2.18 84.45
CA GLU A 2 5.14 1.33 83.25
C GLU A 2 4.04 1.30 82.17
N GLN A 3 2.76 1.55 82.47
CA GLN A 3 1.71 1.42 81.43
C GLN A 3 1.78 2.49 80.32
N ASN A 4 2.12 3.74 80.65
CA ASN A 4 2.17 4.81 79.64
C ASN A 4 3.33 4.67 78.65
N LYS A 5 4.46 4.10 79.05
CA LYS A 5 5.61 3.91 78.15
C LYS A 5 5.35 2.79 77.15
N VAL A 6 4.77 1.67 77.59
CA VAL A 6 4.43 0.53 76.73
C VAL A 6 3.43 0.95 75.65
N ARG A 7 2.41 1.74 76.00
CA ARG A 7 1.44 2.25 75.03
C ARG A 7 2.09 3.16 73.98
N THR A 8 3.03 4.02 74.38
CA THR A 8 3.80 4.85 73.45
C THR A 8 4.69 4.03 72.52
N TYR A 9 5.42 3.03 73.03
CA TYR A 9 6.26 2.16 72.20
C TYR A 9 5.43 1.32 71.21
N ILE A 10 4.24 0.87 71.60
CA ILE A 10 3.31 0.15 70.71
C ILE A 10 2.83 1.06 69.58
N PHE A 11 2.43 2.31 69.87
CA PHE A 11 2.00 3.24 68.82
C PHE A 11 3.15 3.63 67.87
N TYR A 12 4.37 3.76 68.38
CA TYR A 12 5.54 3.99 67.54
C TYR A 12 5.84 2.80 66.62
N ALA A 13 5.86 1.57 67.16
CA ALA A 13 6.09 0.37 66.37
C ALA A 13 4.98 0.12 65.32
N ILE A 14 3.72 0.38 65.67
CA ILE A 14 2.59 0.31 64.72
C ILE A 14 2.74 1.37 63.62
N GLY A 15 3.14 2.59 63.97
CA GLY A 15 3.39 3.66 63.00
C GLY A 15 4.50 3.29 62.01
N GLU A 16 5.60 2.71 62.49
CA GLU A 16 6.72 2.25 61.67
C GLU A 16 6.29 1.11 60.71
N ILE A 17 5.56 0.11 61.22
CA ILE A 17 5.01 -0.97 60.39
C ILE A 17 4.06 -0.42 59.34
N LEU A 18 3.16 0.51 59.69
CA LEU A 18 2.24 1.12 58.73
C LEU A 18 2.99 1.90 57.64
N LEU A 19 4.04 2.65 57.99
CA LEU A 19 4.88 3.35 57.02
C LEU A 19 5.61 2.39 56.08
N VAL A 20 6.16 1.30 56.59
CA VAL A 20 6.81 0.26 55.77
C VAL A 20 5.81 -0.41 54.84
N VAL A 21 4.63 -0.77 55.35
CA VAL A 21 3.55 -1.39 54.55
C VAL A 21 3.08 -0.45 53.45
N ILE A 22 2.85 0.83 53.75
CA ILE A 22 2.50 1.84 52.73
C ILE A 22 3.62 1.97 51.69
N GLY A 23 4.88 1.97 52.13
CA GLY A 23 6.04 2.01 51.23
C GLY A 23 6.08 0.82 50.27
N ILE A 24 5.83 -0.40 50.75
CA ILE A 24 5.77 -1.61 49.92
C ILE A 24 4.61 -1.55 48.93
N LEU A 25 3.43 -1.11 49.38
CA LEU A 25 2.25 -1.00 48.52
C LEU A 25 2.47 0.02 47.39
N ILE A 26 3.08 1.18 47.69
CA ILE A 26 3.43 2.19 46.68
C ILE A 26 4.46 1.60 45.70
N ALA A 27 5.49 0.91 46.20
CA ALA A 27 6.51 0.29 45.35
C ALA A 27 5.90 -0.75 44.38
N LEU A 28 4.98 -1.59 44.87
CA LEU A 28 4.25 -2.55 44.03
C LEU A 28 3.34 -1.85 43.01
N GLN A 29 2.63 -0.79 43.41
CA GLN A 29 1.79 -0.03 42.48
C GLN A 29 2.61 0.63 41.37
N VAL A 30 3.76 1.23 41.71
CA VAL A 30 4.68 1.84 40.74
C VAL A 30 5.23 0.78 39.79
N ASN A 31 5.62 -0.40 40.30
CA ASN A 31 6.10 -1.49 39.45
C ASN A 31 5.02 -1.96 38.47
N ASN A 32 3.79 -2.20 38.94
CA ASN A 32 2.67 -2.59 38.09
C ASN A 32 2.33 -1.54 37.03
N TRP A 33 2.39 -0.25 37.38
CA TRP A 33 2.17 0.84 36.42
C TRP A 33 3.25 0.90 35.35
N ASN A 34 4.51 0.70 35.73
CA ASN A 34 5.63 0.64 34.79
C ASN A 34 5.51 -0.56 33.83
N GLU A 35 5.13 -1.74 34.32
CA GLU A 35 4.86 -2.92 33.50
C GLU A 35 3.72 -2.66 32.50
N GLN A 36 2.61 -2.09 32.96
CA GLN A 36 1.48 -1.74 32.09
C GLN A 36 1.86 -0.72 31.01
N SER A 37 2.68 0.28 31.36
CA SER A 37 3.17 1.28 30.40
C SER A 37 4.05 0.65 29.32
N LYS A 38 4.89 -0.33 29.68
CA LYS A 38 5.68 -1.09 28.69
C LYS A 38 4.79 -1.91 27.75
N LEU A 39 3.76 -2.55 28.28
CA LEU A 39 2.78 -3.30 27.49
C LEU A 39 2.03 -2.38 26.51
N ASP A 40 1.58 -1.21 26.98
CA ASP A 40 0.91 -0.21 26.14
C ASP A 40 1.82 0.29 25.02
N THR A 41 3.10 0.57 25.34
CA THR A 41 4.09 1.01 24.36
C THR A 41 4.35 -0.08 23.30
N LYS A 42 4.48 -1.34 23.72
CA LYS A 42 4.65 -2.47 22.80
C LYS A 42 3.43 -2.64 21.91
N PHE A 43 2.22 -2.55 22.47
CA PHE A 43 0.97 -2.64 21.72
C PHE A 43 0.87 -1.52 20.67
N LYS A 44 1.11 -0.26 21.08
CA LYS A 44 1.13 0.90 20.18
C LYS A 44 2.12 0.74 19.04
N SER A 45 3.36 0.34 19.34
CA SER A 45 4.37 0.08 18.29
C SER A 45 3.94 -1.02 17.32
N THR A 46 3.26 -2.07 17.80
CA THR A 46 2.74 -3.12 16.91
C THR A 46 1.60 -2.64 16.04
N ILE A 47 0.57 -1.99 16.59
CA ILE A 47 -0.57 -1.51 15.79
C ILE A 47 -0.16 -0.39 14.82
N GLU A 48 0.88 0.38 15.16
CA GLU A 48 1.44 1.39 14.29
C GLU A 48 2.16 0.74 13.09
N LYS A 49 2.84 -0.40 13.27
CA LYS A 49 3.38 -1.19 12.12
C LYS A 49 2.25 -1.70 11.23
N VAL A 50 1.24 -2.31 11.85
CA VAL A 50 0.04 -2.79 11.14
C VAL A 50 -0.61 -1.65 10.35
N TYR A 51 -0.74 -0.46 10.95
CA TYR A 51 -1.32 0.70 10.30
C TYR A 51 -0.59 1.05 8.99
N ASN A 52 0.74 0.95 8.99
CA ASN A 52 1.57 1.22 7.81
C ASN A 52 1.50 0.14 6.76
N ASP A 53 1.44 -1.12 7.17
CA ASP A 53 1.18 -2.24 6.26
C ASP A 53 -0.17 -2.05 5.56
N LEU A 54 -1.20 -1.61 6.30
CA LEU A 54 -2.53 -1.33 5.75
C LEU A 54 -2.51 -0.16 4.74
N LEU A 55 -1.66 0.86 4.93
CA LEU A 55 -1.50 1.93 3.94
C LEU A 55 -0.89 1.43 2.64
N LEU A 56 0.20 0.66 2.74
CA LEU A 56 0.85 0.06 1.58
C LEU A 56 -0.11 -0.88 0.84
N GLU A 57 -0.84 -1.70 1.60
CA GLU A 57 -1.84 -2.61 1.08
C GLU A 57 -2.97 -1.88 0.34
N GLU A 58 -3.53 -0.80 0.90
CA GLU A 58 -4.57 -0.03 0.19
C GLU A 58 -4.07 0.50 -1.15
N ALA A 59 -2.81 0.94 -1.20
CA ALA A 59 -2.22 1.44 -2.43
C ALA A 59 -2.05 0.32 -3.48
N ILE A 60 -1.69 -0.89 -3.06
CA ILE A 60 -1.65 -2.09 -3.91
C ILE A 60 -3.06 -2.45 -4.40
N ILE A 61 -4.07 -2.39 -3.52
CA ILE A 61 -5.46 -2.68 -3.90
C ILE A 61 -5.94 -1.70 -4.95
N LYS A 62 -5.74 -0.39 -4.75
CA LYS A 62 -6.12 0.66 -5.72
C LYS A 62 -5.50 0.41 -7.08
N TYR A 63 -4.19 0.13 -7.11
CA TYR A 63 -3.50 -0.21 -8.34
C TYR A 63 -4.16 -1.38 -9.10
N ARG A 64 -4.57 -2.43 -8.37
CA ARG A 64 -5.26 -3.59 -8.96
C ARG A 64 -6.68 -3.26 -9.41
N LEU A 65 -7.40 -2.44 -8.67
CA LEU A 65 -8.74 -1.98 -9.04
C LEU A 65 -8.71 -1.22 -10.37
N ASP A 66 -7.78 -0.28 -10.51
CA ASP A 66 -7.61 0.50 -11.75
C ASP A 66 -7.24 -0.43 -12.92
N TYR A 67 -6.27 -1.33 -12.70
CA TYR A 67 -5.81 -2.27 -13.72
C TYR A 67 -6.90 -3.23 -14.22
N PHE A 68 -7.69 -3.82 -13.31
CA PHE A 68 -8.80 -4.67 -13.70
C PHE A 68 -9.94 -3.88 -14.34
N GLY A 69 -10.17 -2.64 -13.91
CA GLY A 69 -11.11 -1.72 -14.57
C GLY A 69 -10.75 -1.49 -16.04
N GLU A 70 -9.48 -1.23 -16.32
CA GLU A 70 -8.97 -1.07 -17.69
C GLU A 70 -9.11 -2.35 -18.51
N GLN A 71 -8.75 -3.52 -17.96
CA GLN A 71 -8.90 -4.80 -18.65
C GLN A 71 -10.37 -5.10 -18.98
N ILE A 72 -11.30 -4.86 -18.04
CA ILE A 72 -12.74 -5.07 -18.27
C ILE A 72 -13.24 -4.14 -19.37
N SER A 73 -12.88 -2.85 -19.33
CA SER A 73 -13.25 -1.88 -20.37
C SER A 73 -12.72 -2.29 -21.74
N MET A 74 -11.50 -2.83 -21.78
CA MET A 74 -10.89 -3.32 -23.01
C MET A 74 -11.62 -4.56 -23.55
N MET A 75 -11.92 -5.54 -22.69
CA MET A 75 -12.68 -6.73 -23.05
C MET A 75 -14.08 -6.38 -23.55
N ASP A 76 -14.76 -5.43 -22.90
CA ASP A 76 -16.06 -4.91 -23.34
C ASP A 76 -15.98 -4.32 -24.74
N THR A 77 -14.92 -3.57 -25.03
CA THR A 77 -14.68 -3.00 -26.36
C THR A 77 -14.41 -4.10 -27.40
N LEU A 78 -13.54 -5.07 -27.09
CA LEU A 78 -13.22 -6.19 -27.99
C LEU A 78 -14.44 -7.06 -28.31
N LEU A 79 -15.33 -7.25 -27.34
CA LEU A 79 -16.57 -8.04 -27.49
C LEU A 79 -17.68 -7.29 -28.24
N SER A 80 -17.86 -5.99 -27.95
CA SER A 80 -18.99 -5.21 -28.48
C SER A 80 -18.68 -4.43 -29.77
N SER A 81 -17.43 -4.03 -29.96
CA SER A 81 -16.97 -3.15 -31.03
C SER A 81 -15.60 -3.60 -31.55
N PRO A 82 -15.48 -4.80 -32.15
CA PRO A 82 -14.18 -5.39 -32.53
C PRO A 82 -13.38 -4.56 -33.54
N ASP A 83 -14.04 -3.71 -34.33
CA ASP A 83 -13.39 -2.81 -35.29
C ASP A 83 -12.95 -1.46 -34.69
N TYR A 84 -13.14 -1.25 -33.37
CA TYR A 84 -12.71 -0.03 -32.69
C TYR A 84 -11.19 0.15 -32.68
N TYR A 85 -10.45 -0.93 -32.41
CA TYR A 85 -9.00 -0.94 -32.38
C TYR A 85 -8.43 -1.17 -33.79
N ARG A 86 -7.29 -0.52 -34.09
CA ARG A 86 -6.58 -0.82 -35.34
C ARG A 86 -6.03 -2.25 -35.29
N ARG A 87 -5.90 -2.89 -36.45
CA ARG A 87 -5.41 -4.29 -36.53
C ARG A 87 -4.03 -4.44 -35.91
N GLU A 88 -3.19 -3.42 -36.06
CA GLU A 88 -1.82 -3.39 -35.52
C GLU A 88 -1.78 -3.39 -33.97
N GLU A 89 -2.86 -2.95 -33.33
CA GLU A 89 -2.96 -2.89 -31.86
C GLU A 89 -3.44 -4.22 -31.26
N LEU A 90 -4.18 -5.02 -32.03
CA LEU A 90 -4.90 -6.19 -31.51
C LEU A 90 -4.02 -7.18 -30.73
N PRO A 91 -2.82 -7.59 -31.19
CA PRO A 91 -2.00 -8.51 -30.41
C PRO A 91 -1.63 -7.97 -29.02
N GLY A 92 -1.29 -6.68 -28.93
CA GLY A 92 -0.96 -6.05 -27.65
C GLY A 92 -2.16 -5.95 -26.72
N ARG A 93 -3.35 -5.65 -27.27
CA ARG A 93 -4.60 -5.59 -26.52
C ARG A 93 -5.00 -6.97 -25.98
N LEU A 94 -4.86 -8.01 -26.80
CA LEU A 94 -5.14 -9.40 -26.40
C LEU A 94 -4.19 -9.88 -25.30
N LEU A 95 -2.90 -9.58 -25.41
CA LEU A 95 -1.94 -9.88 -24.35
C LEU A 95 -2.31 -9.14 -23.06
N PHE A 96 -2.57 -7.83 -23.13
CA PHE A 96 -2.90 -7.01 -21.96
C PHE A 96 -4.08 -7.56 -21.17
N VAL A 97 -5.17 -7.92 -21.86
CA VAL A 97 -6.38 -8.41 -21.19
C VAL A 97 -6.20 -9.79 -20.59
N ASP A 98 -5.15 -10.54 -20.94
CA ASP A 98 -4.84 -11.86 -20.38
C ASP A 98 -3.93 -11.81 -19.14
N LEU A 99 -3.43 -10.63 -18.78
CA LEU A 99 -2.38 -10.54 -17.77
C LEU A 99 -2.87 -10.70 -16.34
N PRO A 100 -2.20 -11.57 -15.55
CA PRO A 100 -2.49 -11.79 -14.15
C PRO A 100 -1.75 -10.74 -13.29
N ARG A 101 -2.16 -9.46 -13.27
CA ARG A 101 -1.32 -8.49 -12.52
C ARG A 101 -1.61 -8.48 -11.02
N THR A 102 -0.91 -9.33 -10.29
CA THR A 102 -0.31 -8.99 -8.98
C THR A 102 1.10 -8.44 -9.25
N PRO A 103 1.47 -7.22 -8.82
CA PRO A 103 2.84 -6.75 -8.94
C PRO A 103 3.80 -7.74 -8.26
N SER A 104 4.82 -8.21 -8.98
CA SER A 104 5.87 -9.05 -8.41
C SER A 104 6.57 -8.28 -7.28
N GLY A 105 6.62 -8.88 -6.08
CA GLY A 105 7.28 -8.30 -4.90
C GLY A 105 6.39 -7.50 -3.95
N LEU A 106 5.09 -7.36 -4.23
CA LEU A 106 4.13 -6.68 -3.34
C LEU A 106 3.06 -7.66 -2.83
N ALA A 107 3.49 -8.81 -2.28
CA ALA A 107 2.61 -9.60 -1.44
C ALA A 107 2.32 -8.77 -0.17
N PRO A 108 1.05 -8.58 0.25
CA PRO A 108 0.75 -7.87 1.48
C PRO A 108 1.55 -8.52 2.61
N GLN A 109 2.44 -7.76 3.25
CA GLN A 109 3.18 -8.27 4.39
C GLN A 109 2.20 -8.37 5.57
N ASN A 110 1.69 -9.59 5.73
CA ASN A 110 1.06 -10.22 6.88
C ASN A 110 0.81 -9.33 8.11
N ALA A 111 -0.28 -8.55 8.11
CA ALA A 111 -0.86 -8.01 9.34
C ALA A 111 -1.06 -9.12 10.41
N GLU A 112 -1.36 -10.34 9.97
CA GLU A 112 -1.44 -11.55 10.80
C GLU A 112 -0.11 -11.91 11.50
N PHE A 113 1.03 -11.75 10.81
CA PHE A 113 2.35 -11.97 11.39
C PHE A 113 2.62 -10.95 12.50
N ASN A 114 2.36 -9.67 12.24
CA ASN A 114 2.57 -8.62 13.25
C ASN A 114 1.67 -8.81 14.47
N MET A 115 0.45 -9.30 14.29
CA MET A 115 -0.46 -9.63 15.40
C MET A 115 -0.06 -10.88 16.17
N SER A 116 0.58 -11.86 15.52
CA SER A 116 1.11 -13.07 16.19
C SER A 116 2.25 -12.77 17.19
N LEU A 117 2.83 -11.57 17.13
CA LEU A 117 3.89 -11.12 18.03
C LEU A 117 3.35 -10.56 19.37
N LEU A 118 2.03 -10.46 19.54
CA LEU A 118 1.39 -10.00 20.78
C LEU A 118 0.99 -11.17 21.67
N ASP A 119 1.24 -11.03 22.98
CA ASP A 119 0.64 -11.91 23.99
C ASP A 119 -0.76 -11.38 24.34
N TYR A 120 -1.79 -12.08 23.86
CA TYR A 120 -3.19 -11.69 24.05
C TYR A 120 -3.63 -11.74 25.53
N SER A 121 -2.93 -12.49 26.39
CA SER A 121 -3.28 -12.61 27.80
C SER A 121 -2.93 -11.36 28.62
N GLU A 122 -2.04 -10.51 28.09
CA GLU A 122 -1.55 -9.29 28.74
C GLU A 122 -2.31 -8.03 28.25
N LEU A 123 -3.22 -8.17 27.29
CA LEU A 123 -3.97 -7.06 26.70
C LEU A 123 -5.18 -6.68 27.55
N ASN A 124 -5.43 -5.37 27.66
CA ASN A 124 -6.71 -4.90 28.20
C ASN A 124 -7.88 -5.18 27.23
N VAL A 125 -9.11 -4.92 27.67
CA VAL A 125 -10.32 -5.24 26.91
C VAL A 125 -10.37 -4.51 25.56
N GLU A 126 -10.00 -3.24 25.49
CA GLU A 126 -10.02 -2.47 24.24
C GLU A 126 -8.91 -2.91 23.28
N GLN A 127 -7.71 -3.16 23.81
CA GLN A 127 -6.60 -3.73 23.06
C GLN A 127 -6.96 -5.10 22.48
N SER A 128 -7.59 -5.96 23.27
CA SER A 128 -8.05 -7.29 22.85
C SER A 128 -9.09 -7.20 21.72
N LYS A 129 -10.05 -6.26 21.81
CA LYS A 129 -11.04 -6.04 20.75
C LYS A 129 -10.37 -5.59 19.45
N LEU A 130 -9.47 -4.61 19.51
CA LEU A 130 -8.75 -4.12 18.33
C LEU A 130 -7.87 -5.22 17.74
N ALA A 131 -7.14 -5.95 18.59
CA ALA A 131 -6.31 -7.07 18.16
C ALA A 131 -7.09 -8.14 17.41
N ASN A 132 -8.26 -8.53 17.93
CA ASN A 132 -9.15 -9.48 17.25
C ASN A 132 -9.66 -8.95 15.91
N LYS A 133 -9.94 -7.65 15.78
CA LYS A 133 -10.31 -7.05 14.48
C LYS A 133 -9.17 -7.17 13.47
N ILE A 134 -7.94 -6.84 13.87
CA ILE A 134 -6.75 -6.94 13.00
C ILE A 134 -6.49 -8.40 12.61
N PHE A 135 -6.58 -9.32 13.56
CA PHE A 135 -6.40 -10.75 13.31
C PHE A 135 -7.42 -11.29 12.30
N ASN A 136 -8.70 -11.00 12.50
CA ASN A 136 -9.76 -11.42 11.59
C ASN A 136 -9.59 -10.83 10.19
N TYR A 137 -9.15 -9.57 10.08
CA TYR A 137 -8.80 -8.96 8.81
C TYR A 137 -7.66 -9.72 8.09
N GLY A 138 -6.61 -10.12 8.80
CA GLY A 138 -5.53 -10.93 8.20
C GLY A 138 -6.03 -12.24 7.58
N LEU A 139 -6.99 -12.90 8.23
CA LEU A 139 -7.62 -14.11 7.71
C LEU A 139 -8.51 -13.86 6.49
N THR A 140 -9.24 -12.74 6.41
CA THR A 140 -10.08 -12.41 5.25
C THR A 140 -9.24 -11.91 4.08
N ALA A 141 -8.30 -11.01 4.34
CA ALA A 141 -7.39 -10.45 3.35
C ALA A 141 -6.57 -11.54 2.65
N SER A 142 -5.91 -12.43 3.40
CA SER A 142 -5.11 -13.53 2.80
C SER A 142 -5.90 -14.37 1.80
N ASN A 143 -7.19 -14.61 2.05
CA ASN A 143 -8.08 -15.33 1.12
C ASN A 143 -8.48 -14.51 -0.12
N GLN A 144 -8.51 -13.18 -0.03
CA GLN A 144 -8.86 -12.28 -1.13
C GLN A 144 -7.63 -11.88 -1.99
N PHE A 145 -6.43 -11.89 -1.39
CA PHE A 145 -5.16 -11.61 -2.09
C PHE A 145 -4.54 -12.83 -2.74
N ASN A 146 -4.82 -14.03 -2.25
CA ASN A 146 -4.53 -15.27 -2.97
C ASN A 146 -5.47 -15.35 -4.18
N VAL A 147 -4.97 -14.82 -5.29
CA VAL A 147 -5.60 -14.75 -6.61
C VAL A 147 -6.32 -16.06 -6.93
N ASP A 148 -7.59 -15.98 -7.36
CA ASP A 148 -8.33 -17.12 -7.91
C ASP A 148 -7.45 -17.80 -8.97
N PRO A 149 -7.15 -19.11 -8.85
CA PRO A 149 -6.31 -19.83 -9.80
C PRO A 149 -6.70 -19.59 -11.26
N GLY A 150 -7.98 -19.35 -11.57
CA GLY A 150 -8.45 -19.06 -12.94
C GLY A 150 -7.97 -17.72 -13.52
N ILE A 151 -7.53 -16.78 -12.68
CA ILE A 151 -6.91 -15.51 -13.11
C ILE A 151 -5.42 -15.69 -13.40
N LEU A 152 -4.78 -16.74 -12.86
CA LEU A 152 -3.37 -17.07 -13.13
C LEU A 152 -3.17 -17.83 -14.45
N GLU A 153 -4.23 -18.39 -15.01
CA GLU A 153 -4.21 -18.97 -16.34
C GLU A 153 -4.18 -17.85 -17.39
N THR A 154 -3.38 -18.02 -18.43
CA THR A 154 -3.26 -17.12 -19.59
C THR A 154 -3.90 -17.76 -20.84
N PRO A 155 -5.22 -18.00 -20.84
CA PRO A 155 -5.88 -18.74 -21.91
C PRO A 155 -5.96 -17.98 -23.23
N ILE A 156 -5.81 -16.64 -23.24
CA ILE A 156 -5.76 -15.87 -24.48
C ILE A 156 -4.38 -16.01 -25.12
N GLU A 157 -3.29 -16.07 -24.33
CA GLU A 157 -1.95 -16.41 -24.80
C GLU A 157 -1.95 -17.79 -25.48
N ASP A 158 -2.57 -18.81 -24.86
CA ASP A 158 -2.70 -20.13 -25.48
C ASP A 158 -3.45 -20.08 -26.82
N LEU A 159 -4.52 -19.29 -26.89
CA LEU A 159 -5.25 -19.07 -28.14
C LEU A 159 -4.41 -18.32 -29.17
N MET A 160 -3.64 -17.31 -28.77
CA MET A 160 -2.72 -16.58 -29.64
C MET A 160 -1.67 -17.51 -30.25
N ILE A 161 -1.08 -18.38 -29.43
CA ILE A 161 -0.11 -19.40 -29.88
C ILE A 161 -0.78 -20.35 -30.89
N SER A 162 -2.01 -20.81 -30.63
CA SER A 162 -2.74 -21.69 -31.56
C SER A 162 -3.04 -21.04 -32.93
N TYR A 163 -3.14 -19.72 -32.96
CA TYR A 163 -3.28 -18.92 -34.18
C TYR A 163 -1.94 -18.48 -34.76
N ASN A 164 -0.80 -19.02 -34.31
CA ASN A 164 0.55 -18.62 -34.73
C ASN A 164 0.81 -17.11 -34.57
N ILE A 165 0.40 -16.54 -33.43
CA ILE A 165 0.71 -15.17 -33.02
C ILE A 165 1.71 -15.26 -31.86
N PRO A 166 2.88 -14.60 -31.93
CA PRO A 166 3.89 -14.70 -30.89
C PRO A 166 3.45 -13.97 -29.60
N THR A 167 3.88 -14.49 -28.45
CA THR A 167 3.68 -13.86 -27.13
C THR A 167 5.04 -13.42 -26.57
N PRO A 168 5.50 -12.20 -26.91
CA PRO A 168 6.78 -11.71 -26.39
C PRO A 168 6.72 -11.56 -24.86
N PRO A 169 7.83 -11.82 -24.15
CA PRO A 169 7.88 -11.72 -22.70
C PRO A 169 7.53 -10.31 -22.24
N LEU A 170 6.74 -10.24 -21.16
CA LEU A 170 6.27 -8.98 -20.60
C LEU A 170 7.44 -8.22 -19.98
N SER A 171 7.65 -6.97 -20.42
CA SER A 171 8.62 -6.08 -19.77
C SER A 171 8.02 -5.56 -18.45
N PRO A 172 8.69 -5.76 -17.29
CA PRO A 172 8.22 -5.25 -16.00
C PRO A 172 8.10 -3.72 -15.95
N ALA A 173 8.76 -3.01 -16.87
CA ALA A 173 8.91 -1.56 -16.88
C ALA A 173 7.83 -0.81 -17.68
N LEU A 174 6.93 -1.50 -18.37
CA LEU A 174 5.98 -0.85 -19.30
C LEU A 174 4.56 -0.90 -18.72
N ASN A 175 4.21 0.15 -17.99
CA ASN A 175 2.82 0.47 -17.65
C ASN A 175 2.02 0.95 -18.89
N ASP A 176 2.66 1.15 -20.04
CA ASP A 176 2.04 1.58 -21.29
C ASP A 176 2.19 0.52 -22.39
N TYR A 177 1.11 -0.23 -22.63
CA TYR A 177 0.91 -1.05 -23.84
C TYR A 177 0.75 -0.18 -25.11
N GLN A 178 0.91 1.14 -24.98
CA GLN A 178 0.91 2.11 -26.08
C GLN A 178 2.26 2.18 -26.83
N SER A 179 3.32 1.51 -26.36
CA SER A 179 4.63 1.71 -27.00
C SER A 179 4.77 0.95 -28.32
N ASP A 180 5.30 1.66 -29.33
CA ASP A 180 5.80 1.11 -30.61
C ASP A 180 6.74 -0.10 -30.44
N VAL A 181 7.27 -0.31 -29.22
CA VAL A 181 8.11 -1.45 -28.82
C VAL A 181 7.36 -2.77 -29.00
N TYR A 182 6.08 -2.88 -28.58
CA TYR A 182 5.33 -4.12 -28.76
C TYR A 182 5.02 -4.37 -30.23
N ARG A 183 4.70 -3.32 -30.99
CA ARG A 183 4.44 -3.41 -32.43
C ARG A 183 5.63 -4.00 -33.19
N ALA A 184 6.87 -3.76 -32.75
CA ALA A 184 8.08 -4.33 -33.36
C ALA A 184 8.16 -5.87 -33.29
N HIS A 185 7.42 -6.52 -32.40
CA HIS A 185 7.37 -7.98 -32.30
C HIS A 185 6.36 -8.63 -33.28
N PHE A 186 5.57 -7.83 -33.98
CA PHE A 186 4.48 -8.32 -34.82
C PHE A 186 4.67 -7.96 -36.29
N THR A 187 4.23 -8.87 -37.16
CA THR A 187 4.20 -8.66 -38.61
C THR A 187 2.76 -8.39 -39.07
N ASN A 188 2.59 -7.90 -40.30
CA ASN A 188 1.24 -7.76 -40.89
C ASN A 188 0.44 -9.08 -40.86
N SER A 189 1.12 -10.21 -41.07
CA SER A 189 0.45 -11.52 -40.95
C SER A 189 0.00 -11.82 -39.52
N HIS A 190 0.69 -11.33 -38.49
CA HIS A 190 0.24 -11.49 -37.10
C HIS A 190 -0.99 -10.62 -36.82
N PHE A 191 -1.06 -9.41 -37.37
CA PHE A 191 -2.23 -8.54 -37.24
C PHE A 191 -3.49 -9.17 -37.88
N ASP A 192 -3.35 -9.77 -39.06
CA ASP A 192 -4.47 -10.46 -39.71
C ASP A 192 -4.93 -11.69 -38.92
N ARG A 193 -3.99 -12.46 -38.33
CA ARG A 193 -4.33 -13.60 -37.47
C ARG A 193 -4.98 -13.17 -36.16
N ALA A 194 -4.54 -12.06 -35.57
CA ALA A 194 -5.18 -11.49 -34.38
C ALA A 194 -6.60 -11.02 -34.68
N TYR A 195 -6.85 -10.43 -35.87
CA TYR A 195 -8.19 -10.09 -36.31
C TYR A 195 -9.07 -11.33 -36.56
N GLN A 196 -8.51 -12.40 -37.13
CA GLN A 196 -9.21 -13.68 -37.26
C GLN A 196 -9.57 -14.28 -35.90
N LEU A 197 -8.61 -14.28 -34.96
CA LEU A 197 -8.81 -14.74 -33.60
C LEU A 197 -9.89 -13.91 -32.88
N LEU A 198 -9.87 -12.57 -33.00
CA LEU A 198 -10.89 -11.67 -32.42
C LEU A 198 -12.32 -12.03 -32.84
N ASN A 199 -12.47 -12.54 -34.07
CA ASN A 199 -13.76 -12.93 -34.61
C ASN A 199 -14.17 -14.38 -34.29
N SER A 200 -13.29 -15.18 -33.68
CA SER A 200 -13.55 -16.58 -33.32
C SER A 200 -14.53 -16.70 -32.14
N ASN A 201 -15.23 -17.82 -32.07
CA ASN A 201 -16.12 -18.09 -30.94
C ASN A 201 -15.32 -18.42 -29.68
N GLU A 202 -14.19 -19.10 -29.83
CA GLU A 202 -13.29 -19.49 -28.75
C GLU A 202 -12.79 -18.26 -28.00
N LEU A 203 -12.31 -17.23 -28.70
CA LEU A 203 -11.84 -16.01 -28.04
C LEU A 203 -12.98 -15.24 -27.39
N LYS A 204 -14.15 -15.15 -28.02
CA LYS A 204 -15.32 -14.47 -27.41
C LYS A 204 -15.74 -15.15 -26.11
N THR A 205 -15.75 -16.47 -26.08
CA THR A 205 -16.02 -17.24 -24.86
C THR A 205 -14.94 -17.00 -23.80
N THR A 206 -13.66 -17.05 -24.19
CA THR A 206 -12.54 -16.79 -23.27
C THR A 206 -12.60 -15.37 -22.69
N LEU A 207 -12.76 -14.34 -23.52
CA LEU A 207 -12.90 -12.94 -23.10
C LEU A 207 -14.09 -12.76 -22.14
N THR A 208 -15.24 -13.38 -22.43
CA THR A 208 -16.42 -13.30 -21.56
C THR A 208 -16.13 -13.91 -20.18
N THR A 209 -15.51 -15.08 -20.15
CA THR A 209 -15.14 -15.79 -18.91
C THR A 209 -14.11 -14.99 -18.11
N GLN A 210 -13.05 -14.53 -18.76
CA GLN A 210 -11.98 -13.72 -18.17
C GLN A 210 -12.50 -12.37 -17.65
N ARG A 211 -13.48 -11.76 -18.33
CA ARG A 211 -14.18 -10.56 -17.87
C ARG A 211 -14.97 -10.81 -16.59
N VAL A 212 -15.74 -11.90 -16.52
CA VAL A 212 -16.52 -12.25 -15.31
C VAL A 212 -15.59 -12.49 -14.11
N MET A 213 -14.47 -13.17 -14.32
CA MET A 213 -13.46 -13.36 -13.27
C MET A 213 -12.91 -12.02 -12.74
N ARG A 214 -12.58 -11.07 -13.63
CA ARG A 214 -12.10 -9.74 -13.24
C ARG A 214 -13.16 -8.92 -12.49
N ILE A 215 -14.43 -9.05 -12.86
CA ILE A 215 -15.53 -8.42 -12.11
C ILE A 215 -15.61 -8.99 -10.69
N GLY A 216 -15.52 -10.33 -10.55
CA GLY A 216 -15.46 -10.97 -9.23
C GLY A 216 -14.27 -10.47 -8.41
N ALA A 217 -13.10 -10.36 -9.04
CA ALA A 217 -11.89 -9.84 -8.40
C ALA A 217 -12.02 -8.37 -7.97
N LEU A 218 -12.64 -7.50 -8.81
CA LEU A 218 -12.91 -6.11 -8.45
C LEU A 218 -13.80 -6.01 -7.21
N VAL A 219 -14.85 -6.83 -7.11
CA VAL A 219 -15.74 -6.85 -5.93
C VAL A 219 -14.96 -7.27 -4.69
N GLY A 220 -14.17 -8.34 -4.78
CA GLY A 220 -13.31 -8.80 -3.69
C GLY A 220 -12.33 -7.74 -3.22
N LEU A 221 -11.64 -7.08 -4.17
CA LEU A 221 -10.69 -6.00 -3.88
C LEU A 221 -11.35 -4.77 -3.29
N THR A 222 -12.55 -4.41 -3.74
CA THR A 222 -13.30 -3.28 -3.18
C THR A 222 -13.64 -3.54 -1.72
N ASN A 223 -14.13 -4.75 -1.40
CA ASN A 223 -14.41 -5.14 -0.02
C ASN A 223 -13.14 -5.15 0.84
N ALA A 224 -12.03 -5.69 0.32
CA ALA A 224 -10.73 -5.68 1.00
C ALA A 224 -10.29 -4.25 1.36
N ARG A 225 -10.46 -3.32 0.41
CA ARG A 225 -10.13 -1.90 0.60
C ARG A 225 -10.99 -1.27 1.69
N ASP A 226 -12.29 -1.52 1.68
CA ASP A 226 -13.22 -0.94 2.65
C ASP A 226 -12.96 -1.50 4.06
N GLU A 227 -12.66 -2.79 4.19
CA GLU A 227 -12.23 -3.42 5.45
C GLU A 227 -10.90 -2.84 5.95
N ASN A 228 -9.92 -2.66 5.06
CA ASN A 228 -8.63 -2.02 5.36
C ASN A 228 -8.83 -0.60 5.93
N ILE A 229 -9.62 0.23 5.24
CA ILE A 229 -9.92 1.60 5.66
C ILE A 229 -10.62 1.60 7.02
N SER A 230 -11.61 0.72 7.22
CA SER A 230 -12.33 0.56 8.48
C SER A 230 -11.38 0.20 9.63
N LEU A 231 -10.42 -0.70 9.38
CA LEU A 231 -9.43 -1.11 10.37
C LEU A 231 -8.46 0.02 10.71
N ARG A 232 -7.97 0.77 9.71
CA ARG A 232 -7.13 1.95 9.96
C ARG A 232 -7.84 3.01 10.77
N ASN A 233 -9.13 3.25 10.52
CA ASN A 233 -9.93 4.17 11.33
C ASN A 233 -10.05 3.68 12.78
N ALA A 234 -10.29 2.38 13.00
CA ALA A 234 -10.33 1.81 14.35
C ALA A 234 -8.99 1.92 15.09
N ILE A 235 -7.86 1.80 14.36
CA ILE A 235 -6.53 2.04 14.94
C ILE A 235 -6.36 3.51 15.32
N ARG A 236 -6.76 4.46 14.46
CA ARG A 236 -6.72 5.90 14.75
C ARG A 236 -7.60 6.30 15.94
N ASP A 237 -8.79 5.72 16.06
CA ASP A 237 -9.68 5.98 17.20
C ASP A 237 -9.03 5.53 18.53
N TYR A 238 -8.24 4.45 18.50
CA TYR A 238 -7.53 3.93 19.67
C TYR A 238 -6.20 4.66 19.93
N PHE A 239 -5.45 4.97 18.87
CA PHE A 239 -4.15 5.64 18.90
C PHE A 239 -4.18 6.82 17.93
N PRO A 240 -4.68 8.00 18.36
CA PRO A 240 -4.83 9.17 17.49
C PRO A 240 -3.52 9.68 16.89
N ASP A 241 -2.42 9.54 17.64
CA ASP A 241 -1.08 9.97 17.21
C ASP A 241 -0.33 8.86 16.43
N VAL A 242 -1.04 7.84 15.93
CA VAL A 242 -0.45 6.78 15.10
C VAL A 242 0.25 7.39 13.89
N SER A 243 1.54 7.11 13.74
CA SER A 243 2.37 7.74 12.71
C SER A 243 2.69 6.78 11.57
N PHE A 244 3.13 7.34 10.45
CA PHE A 244 3.69 6.56 9.35
C PHE A 244 5.07 6.00 9.78
N ILE A 245 5.18 4.70 10.09
CA ILE A 245 6.43 4.07 10.55
C ILE A 245 7.38 3.93 9.37
N HIS A 246 8.34 4.85 9.38
CA HIS A 246 9.44 4.99 8.44
C HIS A 246 8.92 5.38 7.05
N GLN A 247 9.55 6.32 6.37
CA GLN A 247 10.89 6.12 5.84
C GLN A 247 11.61 7.47 5.70
N ASP A 248 12.91 7.40 5.47
CA ASP A 248 13.60 8.45 4.74
C ASP A 248 12.88 8.60 3.38
N ILE A 249 11.87 9.47 3.37
CA ILE A 249 11.09 9.83 2.19
C ILE A 249 11.96 10.80 1.44
N GLY A 250 12.23 10.49 0.19
CA GLY A 250 12.96 11.39 -0.68
C GLY A 250 12.31 11.53 -2.03
N ILE A 251 12.88 12.45 -2.79
CA ILE A 251 12.52 12.75 -4.16
C ILE A 251 13.69 12.37 -5.08
N VAL A 252 13.36 11.70 -6.17
CA VAL A 252 14.27 11.33 -7.26
C VAL A 252 13.64 11.77 -8.57
N GLY A 253 14.43 11.87 -9.64
CA GLY A 253 13.90 12.22 -10.95
C GLY A 253 14.94 12.82 -11.88
N SER A 254 14.62 12.89 -13.17
CA SER A 254 15.43 13.57 -14.17
C SER A 254 15.54 15.08 -13.94
N ALA A 255 14.56 15.66 -13.23
CA ALA A 255 14.57 17.08 -12.85
C ALA A 255 15.56 17.41 -11.70
N LEU A 256 16.24 16.40 -11.14
CA LEU A 256 17.10 16.53 -9.97
C LEU A 256 18.50 15.96 -10.22
N PRO A 257 19.54 16.47 -9.53
CA PRO A 257 20.88 15.87 -9.56
C PRO A 257 20.90 14.39 -9.11
N ALA A 258 19.92 13.99 -8.30
CA ALA A 258 19.74 12.61 -7.85
C ALA A 258 19.51 11.61 -8.99
N GLY A 259 18.96 12.06 -10.13
CA GLY A 259 18.54 11.18 -11.21
C GLY A 259 17.51 10.15 -10.72
N TRP A 260 17.48 8.98 -11.37
CA TRP A 260 16.54 7.88 -11.05
C TRP A 260 17.12 6.81 -10.10
N GLU A 261 18.12 7.16 -9.29
CA GLU A 261 18.73 6.24 -8.31
C GLU A 261 18.16 6.51 -6.91
N PRO A 262 17.31 5.62 -6.34
CA PRO A 262 16.72 5.82 -5.01
C PRO A 262 17.74 6.06 -3.90
N ALA A 263 18.93 5.46 -3.98
CA ALA A 263 20.00 5.68 -3.00
C ALA A 263 20.58 7.11 -3.01
N ASN A 264 20.32 7.88 -4.08
CA ASN A 264 20.76 9.27 -4.23
C ASN A 264 19.63 10.29 -3.99
N LYS A 265 18.45 9.84 -3.52
CA LYS A 265 17.28 10.69 -3.32
C LYS A 265 17.61 11.91 -2.46
N LEU A 266 16.92 13.02 -2.73
CA LEU A 266 16.96 14.18 -1.83
C LEU A 266 15.87 14.00 -0.78
N SER A 267 16.22 14.02 0.51
CA SER A 267 15.25 13.76 1.58
C SER A 267 14.23 14.90 1.73
N LEU A 268 12.97 14.52 1.97
CA LEU A 268 11.93 15.39 2.51
C LEU A 268 11.95 15.29 4.03
N THR A 269 11.56 16.38 4.70
CA THR A 269 11.45 16.45 6.16
C THR A 269 10.00 16.20 6.55
N ALA A 270 9.78 15.31 7.52
CA ALA A 270 8.46 15.12 8.11
C ALA A 270 7.97 16.41 8.79
N ASP A 271 6.68 16.69 8.66
CA ASP A 271 6.05 17.76 9.41
C ASP A 271 6.04 17.40 10.91
N PRO A 272 6.44 18.31 11.81
CA PRO A 272 6.53 18.02 13.24
C PRO A 272 5.16 17.80 13.90
N ASP A 273 4.09 18.32 13.30
CA ASP A 273 2.72 18.27 13.83
C ASP A 273 1.87 17.20 13.13
N ASP A 274 2.28 16.72 11.95
CA ASP A 274 1.59 15.67 11.19
C ASP A 274 2.56 14.68 10.53
N GLY A 275 2.70 13.50 11.13
CA GLY A 275 3.58 12.42 10.64
C GLY A 275 3.20 11.82 9.28
N PHE A 276 2.09 12.26 8.65
CA PHE A 276 1.74 11.89 7.27
C PHE A 276 2.21 12.89 6.23
N ILE A 277 2.68 14.06 6.67
CA ILE A 277 3.12 15.15 5.78
C ILE A 277 4.64 15.16 5.74
N PHE A 278 5.18 15.19 4.53
CA PHE A 278 6.61 15.39 4.27
C PHE A 278 6.78 16.54 3.31
N GLN A 279 7.76 17.40 3.56
CA GLN A 279 7.99 18.59 2.78
C GLN A 279 9.47 18.90 2.58
N GLY A 280 9.77 19.62 1.50
CA GLY A 280 11.10 20.12 1.21
C GLY A 280 11.05 21.25 0.19
N ILE A 281 12.14 21.99 0.09
CA ILE A 281 12.33 23.00 -0.94
C ILE A 281 13.39 22.45 -1.89
N PHE A 282 13.06 22.40 -3.17
CA PHE A 282 13.92 21.83 -4.20
C PHE A 282 14.00 22.77 -5.40
N SER A 283 15.18 22.85 -6.01
CA SER A 283 15.38 23.46 -7.31
C SER A 283 15.39 22.37 -8.37
N PHE A 284 14.53 22.51 -9.37
CA PHE A 284 14.34 21.58 -10.46
C PHE A 284 14.86 22.16 -11.78
N GLU A 285 15.35 21.28 -12.65
CA GLU A 285 15.36 21.50 -14.10
C GLU A 285 14.04 21.00 -14.70
N ASP A 286 13.78 21.29 -15.99
CA ASP A 286 12.67 20.68 -16.72
C ASP A 286 12.82 19.15 -16.75
N GLY A 287 11.85 18.44 -16.19
CA GLY A 287 11.90 16.98 -16.15
C GLY A 287 10.77 16.35 -15.35
N GLU A 288 11.08 15.20 -14.76
CA GLU A 288 10.11 14.44 -13.99
C GLU A 288 10.68 14.00 -12.66
N ILE A 289 9.79 13.74 -11.70
CA ILE A 289 10.13 13.29 -10.34
C ILE A 289 9.23 12.13 -9.90
N LYS A 290 9.68 11.41 -8.86
CA LYS A 290 8.88 10.50 -8.03
C LYS A 290 9.32 10.60 -6.58
N PHE A 291 8.43 10.15 -5.69
CA PHE A 291 8.75 9.96 -4.28
C PHE A 291 9.16 8.52 -4.05
N VAL A 292 10.21 8.31 -3.26
CA VAL A 292 10.75 6.99 -2.93
C VAL A 292 11.07 6.94 -1.44
N ALA A 293 11.17 5.71 -0.94
CA ALA A 293 11.38 5.47 0.46
C ALA A 293 12.45 4.38 0.66
N ASN A 294 13.28 4.55 1.71
CA ASN A 294 14.36 3.62 2.11
C ASN A 294 15.31 3.20 0.97
N ASP A 295 15.70 4.12 0.09
CA ASP A 295 16.73 3.87 -0.94
C ASP A 295 16.40 2.74 -1.92
N THR A 296 15.13 2.37 -2.06
CA THR A 296 14.71 1.31 -2.99
C THR A 296 13.43 1.69 -3.74
N TRP A 297 13.19 1.02 -4.87
CA TRP A 297 11.95 1.16 -5.64
C TRP A 297 10.77 0.37 -5.05
N VAL A 298 10.95 -0.34 -3.93
CA VAL A 298 9.89 -1.17 -3.33
C VAL A 298 8.70 -0.32 -2.90
N ALA A 299 8.97 0.82 -2.25
CA ALA A 299 7.96 1.79 -1.83
C ALA A 299 8.22 3.12 -2.57
N ASN A 300 7.45 3.35 -3.62
CA ASN A 300 7.52 4.58 -4.41
C ASN A 300 6.13 5.08 -4.80
N TRP A 301 6.02 6.38 -5.01
CA TRP A 301 4.78 7.06 -5.35
C TRP A 301 4.98 8.05 -6.49
N GLY A 302 3.92 8.23 -7.26
CA GLY A 302 3.85 9.14 -8.40
C GLY A 302 2.45 9.71 -8.58
N ALA A 303 2.21 10.42 -9.68
CA ALA A 303 0.89 10.94 -10.01
C ALA A 303 -0.10 9.82 -10.33
N THR A 304 -1.37 10.04 -9.99
CA THR A 304 -2.48 9.33 -10.63
C THR A 304 -2.62 9.77 -12.10
N PRO A 305 -3.17 8.91 -12.98
CA PRO A 305 -3.50 9.30 -14.35
C PRO A 305 -4.50 10.47 -14.46
N ALA A 306 -5.25 10.76 -13.39
CA ALA A 306 -6.23 11.84 -13.36
C ALA A 306 -5.60 13.25 -13.44
N GLY A 307 -4.30 13.38 -13.15
CA GLY A 307 -3.59 14.67 -13.23
C GLY A 307 -4.05 15.71 -12.20
N ASP A 308 -4.82 15.31 -11.18
CA ASP A 308 -5.46 16.18 -10.20
C ASP A 308 -4.64 16.34 -8.90
N ARG A 309 -3.31 16.16 -9.02
CA ARG A 309 -2.36 16.15 -7.89
C ARG A 309 -2.63 15.06 -6.84
N SER A 310 -3.38 14.01 -7.22
CA SER A 310 -3.49 12.81 -6.40
C SER A 310 -2.25 11.93 -6.56
N LEU A 311 -1.90 11.24 -5.48
CA LEU A 311 -0.73 10.40 -5.34
C LEU A 311 -1.15 8.92 -5.40
N ALA A 312 -0.40 8.11 -6.15
CA ALA A 312 -0.59 6.67 -6.22
C ALA A 312 0.73 5.94 -5.96
N ALA A 313 0.69 4.82 -5.23
CA ALA A 313 1.83 3.92 -5.16
C ALA A 313 2.13 3.36 -6.55
N ASN A 314 3.41 3.32 -6.91
CA ASN A 314 3.86 2.98 -8.26
C ASN A 314 3.21 3.84 -9.37
N GLY A 315 2.72 5.04 -9.02
CA GLY A 315 2.08 5.96 -9.95
C GLY A 315 3.00 6.45 -11.07
N GLN A 316 2.46 7.24 -11.99
CA GLN A 316 3.20 7.84 -13.09
C GLN A 316 4.25 8.84 -12.59
N ASN A 317 5.27 9.09 -13.40
CA ASN A 317 6.22 10.15 -13.11
C ASN A 317 5.48 11.51 -13.05
N ILE A 318 5.90 12.40 -12.15
CA ILE A 318 5.31 13.72 -11.99
C ILE A 318 6.16 14.72 -12.78
N SER A 319 5.61 15.34 -13.82
CA SER A 319 6.32 16.38 -14.55
C SER A 319 6.44 17.66 -13.71
N VAL A 320 7.63 18.27 -13.74
CA VAL A 320 7.94 19.53 -13.08
C VAL A 320 8.80 20.40 -14.02
N GLY A 321 8.58 21.70 -13.98
CA GLY A 321 9.35 22.66 -14.76
C GLY A 321 10.54 23.21 -13.98
N GLU A 322 11.45 23.87 -14.69
CA GLU A 322 12.58 24.57 -14.09
C GLU A 322 12.12 25.62 -13.07
N GLY A 323 12.75 25.61 -11.89
CA GLY A 323 12.49 26.59 -10.85
C GLY A 323 12.66 26.03 -9.43
N THR A 324 12.47 26.89 -8.44
CA THR A 324 12.51 26.50 -7.02
C THR A 324 11.08 26.38 -6.48
N TYR A 325 10.79 25.25 -5.84
CA TYR A 325 9.45 24.92 -5.38
C TYR A 325 9.47 24.37 -3.96
N ARG A 326 8.43 24.70 -3.20
CA ARG A 326 8.04 23.93 -2.03
C ARG A 326 7.25 22.71 -2.50
N VAL A 327 7.74 21.54 -2.15
CA VAL A 327 7.09 20.26 -2.40
C VAL A 327 6.52 19.75 -1.09
N VAL A 328 5.25 19.37 -1.10
CA VAL A 328 4.59 18.72 0.03
C VAL A 328 3.94 17.44 -0.46
N VAL A 329 4.10 16.35 0.28
CA VAL A 329 3.39 15.09 0.06
C VAL A 329 2.66 14.72 1.34
N ASN A 330 1.39 14.35 1.21
CA ASN A 330 0.54 13.94 2.33
C ASN A 330 0.03 12.52 2.03
N PHE A 331 0.54 11.55 2.80
CA PHE A 331 0.21 10.13 2.62
C PHE A 331 -1.13 9.74 3.25
N ASP A 332 -1.71 10.58 4.10
CA ASP A 332 -3.06 10.36 4.64
C ASP A 332 -4.12 10.60 3.55
N THR A 333 -4.08 11.79 2.95
CA THR A 333 -4.98 12.21 1.89
C THR A 333 -4.58 11.67 0.51
N ASN A 334 -3.39 11.06 0.40
CA ASN A 334 -2.77 10.64 -0.86
C ASN A 334 -2.72 11.77 -1.89
N ARG A 335 -2.18 12.93 -1.49
CA ARG A 335 -2.03 14.09 -2.37
C ARG A 335 -0.62 14.67 -2.27
N TYR A 336 -0.24 15.42 -3.30
CA TYR A 336 0.99 16.19 -3.28
C TYR A 336 0.74 17.61 -3.79
N SER A 337 1.62 18.54 -3.43
CA SER A 337 1.65 19.89 -3.97
C SER A 337 3.08 20.28 -4.34
N ILE A 338 3.18 21.07 -5.40
CA ILE A 338 4.43 21.65 -5.90
C ILE A 338 4.11 23.11 -6.19
N THR A 339 4.52 23.99 -5.30
CA THR A 339 4.20 25.42 -5.36
C THR A 339 5.48 26.24 -5.49
N PRO A 340 5.55 27.24 -6.38
CA PRO A 340 6.73 28.11 -6.49
C PRO A 340 7.13 28.64 -5.11
N PHE A 341 8.44 28.65 -4.85
CA PHE A 341 9.00 29.16 -3.62
C PHE A 341 9.98 30.27 -3.94
N GLU A 342 9.68 31.47 -3.43
CA GLU A 342 10.55 32.63 -3.49
C GLU A 342 11.04 32.89 -2.05
N ASP A 343 12.35 33.02 -1.86
CA ASP A 343 12.91 33.44 -0.57
C ASP A 343 12.46 34.89 -0.29
N GLU A 344 11.77 35.12 0.84
CA GLU A 344 11.41 36.47 1.32
C GLU A 344 12.62 37.26 1.86
#